data_AF-W1V6J4-F1
#
_entry.id   AF-W1V6J4-F1
#
_cell.length_a   1.000
_cell.length_b   1.000
_cell.length_c   1.000
_cell.angle_alpha   90.00
_cell.angle_beta   90.00
_cell.angle_gamma   90.00
#
_symmetry.space_group_name_H-M   'P 1'
#
loop_
_entity.id
_entity.type
_entity.pdbx_description
1 polymer ?
#
loop_
_entity_poly.entity_id
_entity_poly.type
_entity_poly.pdbx_seq_one_letter_code
_entity_poly.pdbx_strand_id
1 'polypeptide(L)' 'MTRIVAGLAGGRRLEVPRAGTRPTSERVREALFGRLEHYGVVDGARVLDLFAGSGALGLEAAS' A
#
# COMPACT_ATOMS: atom_id res chain seq x y z
N MET A 1 13.41 4.56 0.76
CA MET A 1 12.55 4.84 -0.41
C MET A 1 11.45 3.80 -0.45
N THR A 2 10.20 4.23 -0.56
CA THR A 2 9.04 3.33 -0.63
C THR A 2 8.60 3.19 -2.09
N ARG A 3 8.12 2.02 -2.50
CA ARG A 3 7.54 1.76 -3.82
C ARG A 3 6.25 0.96 -3.69
N ILE A 4 5.43 0.96 -4.73
CA ILE A 4 4.34 -0.01 -4.87
C ILE A 4 4.94 -1.41 -5.01
N VAL A 5 4.40 -2.37 -4.27
CA VAL A 5 4.91 -3.75 -4.18
C VAL A 5 4.39 -4.59 -5.35
N ALA A 6 3.09 -4.53 -5.64
CA ALA A 6 2.40 -5.38 -6.61
C ALA A 6 1.40 -4.58 -7.46
N GLY A 7 0.49 -5.28 -8.16
CA GLY A 7 -0.49 -4.65 -9.05
C GLY A 7 0.11 -4.10 -10.36
N LEU A 8 -0.70 -3.40 -11.13
CA LEU A 8 -0.31 -2.78 -12.41
C LEU A 8 0.69 -1.64 -12.19
N ALA A 9 0.65 -1.00 -11.03
CA ALA A 9 1.60 0.05 -10.65
C ALA A 9 2.86 -0.46 -9.93
N GLY A 10 3.05 -1.78 -9.83
CA GLY A 10 4.17 -2.42 -9.15
C GLY A 10 5.53 -1.86 -9.53
N GLY A 11 6.39 -1.63 -8.54
CA GLY A 11 7.74 -1.10 -8.73
C GLY A 11 7.83 0.44 -8.82
N ARG A 12 6.70 1.16 -8.97
CA ARG A 12 6.71 2.63 -8.99
C ARG A 12 7.14 3.20 -7.65
N ARG A 13 8.13 4.11 -7.69
CA ARG A 13 8.63 4.80 -6.50
C ARG A 13 7.62 5.83 -6.01
N LEU A 14 7.51 5.95 -4.70
CA LEU A 14 6.65 6.93 -4.04
C LEU A 14 7.51 8.05 -3.46
N GLU A 15 7.08 9.28 -3.72
CA GLU A 15 7.55 10.42 -2.93
C GLU A 15 6.90 10.37 -1.55
N VAL A 16 7.71 10.51 -0.51
CA VAL A 16 7.26 10.40 0.88
C VAL A 16 7.71 11.62 1.66
N PRO A 17 6.93 12.07 2.66
CA PRO A 17 7.36 13.13 3.56
C PRO A 17 8.72 12.82 4.19
N ARG A 18 9.58 13.84 4.32
CA ARG A 18 10.95 13.67 4.87
C ARG A 18 10.96 13.26 6.34
N ALA A 19 9.90 13.57 7.08
CA ALA A 19 9.72 13.25 8.49
C ALA A 19 8.22 13.15 8.83
N GLY A 20 7.90 12.67 10.03
CA GLY A 20 6.52 12.61 10.52
C GLY A 20 5.71 11.39 10.07
N THR A 21 6.26 10.53 9.21
CA THR A 21 5.66 9.26 8.83
C THR A 21 6.47 8.09 9.37
N ARG A 22 5.82 7.15 10.07
CA ARG A 22 6.42 5.84 10.35
C ARG A 22 6.23 4.95 9.12
N PRO A 23 7.31 4.48 8.45
CA PRO A 23 7.16 3.67 7.25
C PRO A 23 6.63 2.28 7.59
N THR A 24 5.61 1.85 6.86
CA THR A 24 5.21 0.43 6.78
C THR A 24 6.17 -0.27 5.82
N SER A 25 6.80 -1.37 6.25
CA SER A 25 7.74 -2.09 5.40
C SER A 25 7.03 -2.78 4.24
N GLU A 26 7.76 -3.05 3.16
CA GLU A 26 7.24 -3.78 2.00
C GLU A 26 6.70 -5.16 2.41
N ARG A 27 7.44 -5.88 3.24
CA ARG A 27 7.02 -7.19 3.77
C ARG A 27 5.69 -7.12 4.53
N VAL A 28 5.44 -6.05 5.29
CA VAL A 28 4.17 -5.88 6.01
C VAL A 28 3.03 -5.58 5.04
N ARG A 29 3.26 -4.75 4.01
CA ARG A 29 2.26 -4.50 2.97
C ARG A 29 1.94 -5.77 2.19
N GLU A 30 2.95 -6.51 1.76
CA GLU A 30 2.81 -7.77 1.05
C GLU A 30 2.00 -8.79 1.86
N ALA A 31 2.32 -8.97 3.15
CA ALA A 31 1.58 -9.87 4.02
C ALA A 31 0.12 -9.42 4.24
N LEU A 32 -0.13 -8.11 4.33
CA LEU A 32 -1.47 -7.55 4.49
C LEU A 32 -2.32 -7.79 3.24
N PHE A 33 -1.81 -7.43 2.05
CA PHE A 33 -2.55 -7.62 0.80
C PHE A 33 -2.70 -9.10 0.45
N GLY A 34 -1.69 -9.94 0.71
CA GLY A 34 -1.83 -11.40 0.54
C GLY A 34 -2.94 -12.00 1.41
N ARG A 35 -3.16 -11.45 2.62
CA ARG A 35 -4.27 -11.87 3.49
C ARG A 35 -5.63 -11.38 2.99
N LEU A 36 -5.72 -10.13 2.51
CA LEU A 36 -6.97 -9.59 1.95
C LEU A 36 -7.34 -10.29 0.64
N GLU A 37 -6.36 -10.57 -0.20
CA GLU A 37 -6.51 -11.33 -1.44
C GLU A 37 -7.02 -12.75 -1.17
N HIS A 38 -6.45 -13.43 -0.16
CA HIS A 38 -6.93 -14.73 0.27
C HIS A 38 -8.40 -14.72 0.72
N TYR A 39 -8.88 -13.60 1.27
CA TYR A 39 -10.29 -13.41 1.61
C TYR A 39 -11.18 -13.00 0.43
N GLY A 40 -10.60 -12.70 -0.74
CA GLY A 40 -11.34 -12.30 -1.93
C GLY A 40 -12.01 -10.92 -1.78
N VAL A 41 -11.41 -10.01 -1.01
CA VAL A 41 -11.99 -8.69 -0.70
C VAL A 41 -11.22 -7.50 -1.27
N VAL A 42 -10.29 -7.74 -2.20
CA VAL A 42 -9.49 -6.68 -2.84
C VAL A 42 -10.18 -6.14 -4.08
N ASP A 43 -10.64 -7.02 -4.97
CA ASP A 43 -11.27 -6.64 -6.23
C ASP A 43 -12.56 -5.83 -6.02
N GLY A 44 -12.62 -4.64 -6.62
CA GLY A 44 -13.77 -3.74 -6.54
C GLY A 44 -13.99 -3.12 -5.16
N ALA A 45 -13.04 -3.26 -4.23
CA ALA A 45 -13.18 -2.75 -2.87
C ALA A 45 -13.19 -1.22 -2.83
N ARG A 46 -13.97 -0.67 -1.90
CA ARG A 46 -13.88 0.73 -1.51
C ARG A 46 -12.94 0.85 -0.32
N VAL A 47 -11.83 1.56 -0.50
CA VAL A 47 -10.76 1.65 0.50
C VAL A 47 -10.70 3.06 1.09
N LEU A 48 -10.44 3.13 2.40
CA LEU A 48 -10.22 4.38 3.14
C LEU A 48 -8.93 4.25 3.96
N ASP A 49 -7.96 5.12 3.70
CA ASP A 49 -6.69 5.18 4.42
C ASP A 49 -6.68 6.42 5.36
N LEU A 50 -7.10 6.20 6.61
CA LEU A 50 -7.35 7.27 7.59
C LEU A 50 -6.10 8.02 8.04
N PHE A 51 -4.94 7.37 7.99
CA PHE A 51 -3.66 7.93 8.42
C PHE A 51 -2.62 7.73 7.34
N ALA A 52 -3.01 8.08 6.10
CA ALA A 52 -2.29 7.71 4.89
C ALA A 52 -0.80 8.06 4.94
N GLY A 53 -0.41 9.15 5.58
CA GLY A 53 0.99 9.53 5.74
C GLY A 53 1.68 9.65 4.38
N SER A 54 2.49 8.65 4.01
CA SER A 54 3.10 8.54 2.68
C SER A 54 2.14 8.11 1.56
N GLY A 55 0.91 7.73 1.89
CA GLY A 55 -0.08 7.17 0.95
C GLY A 55 0.21 5.74 0.50
N ALA A 56 1.26 5.10 1.04
CA ALA A 56 1.74 3.82 0.50
C ALA A 56 0.73 2.67 0.58
N LEU A 57 -0.15 2.64 1.59
CA LEU A 57 -1.18 1.60 1.71
C LEU A 57 -2.35 1.88 0.77
N GLY A 58 -2.89 3.11 0.78
CA GLY A 58 -3.97 3.49 -0.14
C GLY A 58 -3.59 3.37 -1.61
N LEU A 59 -2.35 3.73 -1.99
CA LEU A 59 -1.88 3.61 -3.37
C LEU A 59 -1.65 2.15 -3.78
N GLU A 60 -1.21 1.28 -2.87
CA GLU A 60 -1.12 -0.17 -3.12
C GLU A 60 -2.50 -0.81 -3.30
N ALA A 61 -3.51 -0.33 -2.56
CA ALA A 61 -4.87 -0.81 -2.75
C ALA A 61 -5.49 -0.42 -4.10
N ALA A 62 -5.01 0.67 -4.71
CA ALA A 62 -5.52 1.18 -5.99
C ALA A 62 -4.70 0.70 -7.21
N SER A 63 -3.62 -0.04 -7.01
CA SER A 63 -2.61 -0.38 -8.04
C SER A 63 -2.92 -1.62 -8.85
#